data_AF-A0A0G0MHA3-F1
#
_entry.id   AF-A0A0G0MHA3-F1
#
_cell.length_a   1.000
_cell.length_b   1.000
_cell.length_c   1.000
_cell.angle_alpha   90.00
_cell.angle_beta   90.00
_cell.angle_gamma   90.00
#
_symmetry.space_group_name_H-M   'P 1'
#
loop_
_entity.id
_entity.type
_entity.pdbx_description
1 polymer ?
#
loop_
_entity_poly.entity_id
_entity_poly.type
_entity_poly.pdbx_seq_one_letter_code
_entity_poly.pdbx_strand_id
1 'polypeptide(L)'
;MSTLLITILAIAAVIILYIIGVFNSLIRLKNRVKEAWADIDVQLKRRYDLIPNLIETVKGYMSHESEVFQKVTEARTKAISATGAESKAQAENMLSGALKTLFAVSRFGKFP
;
A
#
# COMPACT_ATOMS: atom_id res chain seq x y z
N MET A 1 -18.42 -36.25 -45.75
CA MET A 1 -17.98 -35.12 -44.91
C MET A 1 -16.46 -35.06 -45.01
N SER A 2 -15.88 -34.05 -45.66
CA SER A 2 -14.43 -34.07 -45.97
C SER A 2 -13.61 -33.87 -44.70
N THR A 3 -12.58 -34.69 -44.51
CA THR A 3 -11.63 -34.63 -43.39
C THR A 3 -11.00 -33.24 -43.22
N LEU A 4 -10.85 -32.48 -44.32
CA LEU A 4 -10.41 -31.08 -44.32
C LEU A 4 -11.29 -30.16 -43.47
N LEU A 5 -12.62 -30.31 -43.55
CA LEU A 5 -13.56 -29.50 -42.77
C LEU A 5 -13.39 -29.79 -41.27
N ILE A 6 -13.22 -31.06 -40.91
CA ILE A 6 -12.97 -31.49 -39.51
C ILE A 6 -11.67 -30.89 -38.98
N THR A 7 -10.59 -30.93 -39.77
CA THR A 7 -9.30 -30.35 -39.38
C THR A 7 -9.39 -28.84 -39.15
N ILE A 8 -10.09 -28.10 -40.02
CA ILE A 8 -10.28 -26.65 -39.87
C ILE A 8 -11.07 -26.33 -38.60
N LEU A 9 -12.16 -27.08 -38.34
CA LEU A 9 -12.95 -26.90 -37.12
C LEU A 9 -12.15 -27.22 -35.85
N ALA A 10 -11.31 -28.26 -35.89
CA ALA A 10 -10.44 -28.61 -34.77
C ALA A 10 -9.43 -27.48 -34.48
N ILE A 11 -8.80 -26.92 -35.51
CA ILE A 11 -7.87 -25.79 -35.37
C ILE A 11 -8.61 -24.56 -34.82
N ALA A 12 -9.80 -24.24 -35.35
CA ALA A 12 -10.61 -23.13 -34.87
C ALA A 12 -10.98 -23.30 -33.38
N ALA A 13 -11.37 -24.50 -32.97
CA ALA A 13 -11.67 -24.80 -31.58
C ALA A 13 -10.45 -24.59 -30.65
N VAL A 14 -9.26 -25.04 -31.08
CA VAL A 14 -8.01 -24.82 -30.31
C VAL A 14 -7.70 -23.32 -30.16
N ILE A 15 -7.85 -22.54 -31.23
CA ILE A 15 -7.63 -21.09 -31.19
C ILE A 15 -8.60 -20.42 -30.22
N ILE A 16 -9.88 -20.79 -30.25
CA ILE A 16 -10.90 -20.23 -29.35
C ILE A 16 -10.55 -20.57 -27.89
N LEU A 17 -10.20 -21.82 -27.59
CA LEU A 17 -9.81 -22.24 -26.24
C LEU A 17 -8.55 -21.49 -25.75
N TYR A 18 -7.57 -21.27 -26.64
CA TYR A 18 -6.38 -20.51 -26.32
C TYR A 18 -6.72 -19.05 -25.95
N ILE A 19 -7.56 -18.39 -26.75
CA ILE A 19 -8.00 -17.01 -26.48
C ILE A 19 -8.70 -16.93 -25.13
N ILE A 20 -9.63 -17.84 -24.84
CA ILE A 20 -10.33 -17.91 -23.54
C ILE A 20 -9.32 -18.08 -22.39
N GLY A 21 -8.33 -18.96 -22.56
CA GLY A 21 -7.26 -19.18 -21.57
C GLY A 21 -6.46 -17.91 -21.27
N VAL A 22 -6.06 -17.16 -22.31
CA VAL A 22 -5.32 -15.90 -22.17
C VAL A 22 -6.17 -14.84 -21.46
N PHE A 23 -7.43 -14.65 -21.87
CA PHE A 23 -8.33 -13.69 -21.22
C PHE A 23 -8.54 -14.00 -19.74
N ASN A 24 -8.77 -15.27 -19.40
CA ASN A 24 -8.92 -15.69 -18.01
C ASN A 24 -7.65 -15.44 -17.19
N SER A 25 -6.47 -15.71 -17.76
CA SER A 25 -5.19 -15.43 -17.10
C SER A 25 -4.99 -13.95 -16.82
N LEU A 26 -5.31 -13.08 -17.79
CA LEU A 26 -5.21 -11.62 -17.62
C LEU A 26 -6.14 -11.10 -16.53
N ILE A 27 -7.39 -11.57 -16.49
CA ILE A 27 -8.35 -11.20 -15.45
C ILE A 27 -7.85 -11.67 -14.08
N ARG A 28 -7.31 -12.89 -13.99
CA ARG A 28 -6.74 -13.42 -12.75
C ARG A 28 -5.58 -12.56 -12.25
N LEU A 29 -4.69 -12.14 -13.15
CA LEU A 29 -3.55 -11.29 -12.80
C LEU A 29 -4.02 -9.90 -12.34
N LYS A 30 -5.02 -9.32 -13.01
CA LYS A 30 -5.64 -8.05 -12.59
C LYS A 30 -6.24 -8.14 -11.19
N ASN A 31 -6.95 -9.23 -10.89
CA ASN A 31 -7.51 -9.45 -9.55
C ASN A 31 -6.42 -9.59 -8.49
N ARG A 32 -5.36 -10.34 -8.78
CA ARG A 32 -4.21 -10.48 -7.86
C ARG A 32 -3.56 -9.13 -7.53
N VAL A 33 -3.41 -8.25 -8.53
CA VAL A 33 -2.90 -6.89 -8.29
C VAL A 33 -3.84 -6.11 -7.37
N LYS A 34 -5.15 -6.20 -7.57
CA LYS A 34 -6.15 -5.54 -6.72
C LYS A 34 -6.14 -6.08 -5.28
N GLU A 35 -6.03 -7.39 -5.11
CA GLU A 35 -5.90 -8.04 -3.80
C GLU A 35 -4.65 -7.57 -3.07
N ALA A 36 -3.49 -7.58 -3.74
CA ALA A 36 -2.24 -7.09 -3.17
C ALA A 36 -2.33 -5.61 -2.73
N TRP A 37 -2.99 -4.76 -3.52
CA TRP A 37 -3.24 -3.36 -3.13
C TRP A 37 -4.16 -3.23 -1.91
N ALA A 38 -5.20 -4.06 -1.83
CA ALA A 38 -6.09 -4.08 -0.67
C ALA A 38 -5.35 -4.49 0.61
N ASP A 39 -4.46 -5.49 0.52
CA ASP A 39 -3.63 -5.92 1.64
C ASP A 39 -2.67 -4.81 2.12
N ILE A 40 -2.00 -4.13 1.17
CA ILE A 40 -1.15 -2.96 1.48
C ILE A 40 -1.97 -1.88 2.19
N ASP A 41 -3.17 -1.58 1.70
CA ASP A 41 -4.03 -0.54 2.27
C ASP A 41 -4.43 -0.86 3.72
N VAL A 42 -4.72 -2.13 4.02
CA VAL A 42 -5.01 -2.59 5.38
C VAL A 42 -3.77 -2.41 6.27
N GLN A 43 -2.57 -2.76 5.78
CA GLN A 43 -1.33 -2.60 6.54
C GLN A 43 -1.01 -1.14 6.83
N LEU A 44 -1.13 -0.27 5.84
CA LEU A 44 -0.93 1.17 5.99
C LEU A 44 -1.93 1.76 6.98
N LYS A 45 -3.21 1.38 6.87
CA LYS A 45 -4.23 1.83 7.82
C LYS A 45 -3.90 1.44 9.26
N ARG A 46 -3.52 0.17 9.50
CA ARG A 46 -3.08 -0.28 10.83
C ARG A 46 -1.90 0.54 11.36
N ARG A 47 -0.91 0.84 10.51
CA ARG A 47 0.21 1.71 10.87
C ARG A 47 -0.28 3.09 11.31
N TYR A 48 -1.20 3.70 10.55
CA TYR A 48 -1.74 5.02 10.87
C TYR A 48 -2.56 5.05 12.15
N ASP A 49 -3.31 3.99 12.43
CA ASP A 49 -4.14 3.87 13.63
C ASP A 49 -3.28 3.74 14.91
N LEU A 50 -2.05 3.23 14.80
CA LEU A 50 -1.12 3.10 15.93
C LEU A 50 -0.32 4.38 16.24
N ILE A 51 -0.22 5.32 15.31
CA ILE A 51 0.59 6.54 15.49
C ILE A 51 0.10 7.43 16.64
N PRO A 52 -1.21 7.68 16.83
CA PRO A 52 -1.70 8.45 17.97
C PRO A 52 -1.25 7.84 19.31
N ASN A 53 -1.38 6.51 19.47
CA ASN A 53 -0.95 5.81 20.68
C ASN A 53 0.57 5.93 20.91
N LEU A 54 1.37 5.84 19.84
CA LEU A 54 2.82 6.08 19.91
C LEU A 54 3.13 7.52 20.38
N ILE A 55 2.44 8.51 19.81
CA ILE A 55 2.58 9.92 20.18
C ILE A 55 2.22 10.12 21.65
N GLU A 56 1.11 9.57 22.13
CA GLU A 56 0.68 9.68 23.53
C GLU A 56 1.71 9.08 24.49
N THR A 57 2.26 7.91 24.15
CA THR A 57 3.29 7.24 24.95
C THR A 57 4.54 8.10 25.08
N VAL A 58 4.97 8.75 23.98
CA VAL A 58 6.18 9.58 23.96
C VAL A 58 5.94 10.98 24.52
N LYS A 59 4.73 11.53 24.38
CA LYS A 59 4.33 12.86 24.90
C LYS A 59 4.56 12.99 26.41
N GLY A 60 4.35 11.91 27.17
CA GLY A 60 4.59 11.88 28.61
C GLY A 60 6.06 12.12 29.00
N TYR A 61 6.99 11.80 28.09
CA TYR A 61 8.44 11.93 28.31
C TYR A 61 9.05 13.17 27.62
N MET A 62 8.30 13.85 26.74
CA MET A 62 8.80 14.94 25.89
C MET A 62 7.80 16.09 25.75
N SER A 63 7.30 16.60 26.88
CA SER A 63 6.19 17.57 26.92
C SER A 63 6.44 18.90 26.20
N HIS A 64 7.70 19.24 25.89
CA HIS A 64 8.06 20.49 25.22
C HIS A 64 8.27 20.38 23.70
N GLU A 65 8.12 19.20 23.11
CA GLU A 65 8.40 18.92 21.69
C GLU A 65 7.18 19.02 20.77
N SER A 66 6.37 20.07 20.96
CA SER A 66 5.10 20.29 20.24
C SER A 66 5.27 20.35 18.72
N GLU A 67 6.36 20.96 18.23
CA GLU A 67 6.65 21.06 16.79
C GLU A 67 6.85 19.68 16.15
N VAL A 68 7.53 18.77 16.85
CA VAL A 68 7.77 17.40 16.37
C VAL A 68 6.46 16.62 16.30
N PHE A 69 5.61 16.72 17.32
CA PHE A 69 4.29 16.06 17.32
C PHE A 69 3.37 16.61 16.23
N GLN A 70 3.42 17.92 15.97
CA GLN A 70 2.67 18.54 14.88
C GLN A 70 3.11 18.00 13.52
N LYS A 71 4.43 17.96 13.24
CA LYS A 71 4.98 17.42 11.99
C LYS A 71 4.57 15.98 11.74
N VAL A 72 4.58 15.12 12.77
CA VAL A 72 4.12 13.73 12.66
C VAL A 72 2.62 13.65 12.39
N THR A 73 1.82 14.47 13.07
CA THR A 73 0.37 14.52 12.90
C THR A 73 -0.01 14.96 11.49
N GLU A 74 0.63 16.02 10.97
CA GLU A 74 0.43 16.50 9.60
C GLU A 74 0.85 15.45 8.56
N ALA A 75 2.01 14.81 8.75
CA ALA A 75 2.47 13.76 7.86
C ALA A 75 1.53 12.55 7.87
N ARG A 76 0.98 12.17 9.04
CA ARG A 76 -0.03 11.11 9.16
C ARG A 76 -1.29 11.45 8.38
N THR A 77 -1.80 12.67 8.52
CA THR A 77 -2.99 13.12 7.79
C THR A 77 -2.78 13.06 6.28
N LYS A 78 -1.61 13.52 5.78
CA LYS A 78 -1.24 13.41 4.37
C LYS A 78 -1.16 11.96 3.89
N ALA A 79 -0.63 11.05 4.71
CA ALA A 79 -0.53 9.62 4.39
C ALA A 79 -1.89 8.92 4.34
N ILE A 80 -2.85 9.35 5.17
CA ILE A 80 -4.23 8.85 5.15
C ILE A 80 -5.00 9.35 3.91
N SER A 81 -4.79 10.62 3.51
CA SER A 81 -5.51 11.21 2.39
C SER A 81 -4.91 10.89 1.01
N ALA A 82 -3.71 10.32 0.96
CA ALA A 82 -3.03 9.97 -0.29
C ALA A 82 -3.77 8.87 -1.06
N THR A 83 -3.98 9.11 -2.36
CA THR A 83 -4.68 8.17 -3.26
C THR A 83 -3.78 7.77 -4.43
N GLY A 84 -3.87 6.50 -4.84
CA GLY A 84 -2.98 5.94 -5.85
C GLY A 84 -1.58 5.58 -5.30
N ALA A 85 -0.91 4.69 -6.03
CA ALA A 85 0.34 4.08 -5.61
C ALA A 85 1.46 5.09 -5.33
N GLU A 86 1.64 6.04 -6.25
CA GLU A 86 2.73 7.01 -6.21
C GLU A 86 2.55 8.02 -5.06
N SER A 87 1.35 8.61 -4.94
CA SER A 87 1.06 9.56 -3.87
C SER A 87 1.19 8.89 -2.50
N LYS A 88 0.72 7.64 -2.35
CA LYS A 88 0.90 6.87 -1.11
C LYS A 88 2.38 6.67 -0.80
N ALA A 89 3.20 6.28 -1.77
CA ALA A 89 4.63 6.11 -1.58
C ALA A 89 5.33 7.40 -1.12
N GLN A 90 4.99 8.55 -1.75
CA GLN A 90 5.55 9.85 -1.36
C GLN A 90 5.13 10.25 0.06
N ALA A 91 3.84 10.12 0.39
CA ALA A 91 3.34 10.45 1.73
C ALA A 91 3.93 9.54 2.81
N GLU A 92 4.11 8.24 2.50
CA GLU A 92 4.78 7.28 3.39
C GLU A 92 6.25 7.61 3.64
N ASN A 93 6.96 8.12 2.62
CA ASN A 93 8.33 8.60 2.80
C ASN A 93 8.39 9.81 3.75
N MET A 94 7.46 10.76 3.60
CA MET A 94 7.36 11.93 4.49
C MET A 94 7.04 11.50 5.93
N LEU A 95 6.06 10.62 6.11
CA LEU A 95 5.68 10.11 7.42
C LEU A 95 6.82 9.33 8.09
N SER A 96 7.52 8.50 7.32
CA SER A 96 8.70 7.78 7.81
C SER A 96 9.82 8.73 8.20
N GLY A 97 10.01 9.83 7.48
CA GLY A 97 10.93 10.91 7.86
C GLY A 97 10.55 11.58 9.19
N ALA A 98 9.29 11.98 9.33
CA ALA A 98 8.79 12.60 10.56
C ALA A 98 8.92 11.68 11.79
N LEU A 99 8.61 10.39 11.62
CA LEU A 99 8.78 9.39 12.68
C LEU A 99 10.26 9.18 13.04
N LYS A 100 11.18 9.18 12.08
CA LYS A 100 12.63 9.13 12.36
C LYS A 100 13.07 10.32 13.21
N THR A 101 12.60 11.52 12.89
CA THR A 101 12.86 12.72 13.70
C THR A 101 12.29 12.54 15.10
N LEU A 102 11.04 12.09 15.24
CA LEU A 102 10.44 11.81 16.56
C LEU A 102 11.27 10.82 17.38
N PHE A 103 11.74 9.72 16.79
CA PHE A 103 12.61 8.74 17.47
C PHE A 103 13.99 9.29 17.82
N ALA A 104 14.55 10.19 17.00
CA ALA A 104 15.81 10.84 17.31
C ALA A 104 15.66 11.79 18.49
N VAL A 105 14.63 12.65 18.46
CA VAL A 105 14.36 13.60 19.54
C VAL A 105 13.97 12.85 20.82
N SER A 106 13.29 11.71 20.74
CA SER A 106 13.05 10.90 21.94
C SER A 106 14.35 10.38 22.50
N ARG A 107 15.15 9.65 21.71
CA ARG A 107 16.44 9.08 22.18
C ARG A 107 17.42 10.11 22.76
N PHE A 108 17.52 11.30 22.17
CA PHE A 108 18.54 12.29 22.52
C PHE A 108 18.01 13.47 23.33
N GLY A 109 16.70 13.72 23.30
CA GLY A 109 16.02 14.75 24.08
C GLY A 109 15.79 14.26 25.50
N LYS A 110 16.86 14.23 26.30
CA LYS A 110 16.89 13.99 27.76
C LYS A 110 15.71 13.13 28.27
N PHE A 111 15.74 11.85 27.93
CA PHE A 111 15.08 10.86 28.79
C PHE A 111 15.72 10.94 30.19
N PRO A 112 14.95 11.07 31.28
CA PRO A 112 15.48 10.72 32.60
C PRO A 112 15.90 9.25 32.63
#